data_AF-A0A803YQM5-F1
#
_entry.id   AF-A0A803YQM5-F1
#
_cell.length_a   1.000
_cell.length_b   1.000
_cell.length_c   1.000
_cell.angle_alpha   90.00
_cell.angle_beta   90.00
_cell.angle_gamma   90.00
#
_symmetry.space_group_name_H-M   'P 1'
#
loop_
_entity.id
_entity.type
_entity.pdbx_description
1 polymer ?
#
loop_
_entity_poly.entity_id
_entity_poly.type
_entity_poly.pdbx_seq_one_letter_code
_entity_poly.pdbx_strand_id
1 'polypeptide(L)' 'SAGELENDERTAAVLSELVSTACGLRLPRGHEPPFKRLSVVFGEHSLLVTVSGQKLFVVKRQNHVQEPITA' A
#
# COMPACT_ATOMS: atom_id res chain seq x y z
N SER A 1 7.44 10.50 -8.54
CA SER A 1 6.69 9.30 -8.98
C SER A 1 7.38 8.75 -10.23
N ALA A 2 7.11 7.50 -10.62
CA ALA A 2 7.74 6.86 -11.78
C ALA A 2 6.94 5.61 -12.21
N GLY A 3 7.26 5.07 -13.39
CA GLY A 3 6.66 3.84 -13.91
C GLY A 3 5.18 4.01 -14.23
N GLU A 4 4.37 2.97 -14.02
CA GLU A 4 2.92 3.01 -14.28
C GLU A 4 2.14 4.00 -13.40
N LEU A 5 2.76 4.57 -12.37
CA LEU A 5 2.16 5.54 -11.45
C LEU A 5 2.81 6.93 -11.59
N GLU A 6 3.54 7.17 -12.68
CA GLU A 6 4.13 8.47 -12.95
C GLU A 6 3.05 9.54 -13.13
N ASN A 7 3.16 10.64 -12.39
CA ASN A 7 2.21 11.76 -12.40
C ASN A 7 0.73 11.37 -12.34
N ASP A 8 0.38 10.33 -11.58
CA ASP A 8 -1.02 9.98 -11.28
C ASP A 8 -1.44 10.61 -9.96
N GLU A 9 -1.75 11.91 -9.97
CA GLU A 9 -2.14 12.66 -8.77
C GLU A 9 -3.45 12.16 -8.19
N ARG A 10 -4.35 11.63 -9.02
CA ARG A 10 -5.64 11.11 -8.58
C ARG A 10 -5.44 9.87 -7.71
N THR A 11 -4.66 8.90 -8.17
CA THR A 11 -4.33 7.71 -7.37
C THR A 11 -3.56 8.09 -6.11
N ALA A 12 -2.65 9.06 -6.20
CA ALA A 12 -1.91 9.56 -5.03
C ALA A 12 -2.85 10.16 -3.96
N ALA A 13 -3.85 10.95 -4.36
CA ALA A 13 -4.83 11.54 -3.44
C ALA A 13 -5.66 10.45 -2.74
N VAL A 14 -6.22 9.52 -3.51
CA VAL A 14 -7.04 8.41 -2.97
C VAL A 14 -6.24 7.54 -2.00
N LEU A 15 -5.00 7.18 -2.36
CA LEU A 15 -4.15 6.36 -1.48
C LEU A 15 -3.75 7.10 -0.19
N SER A 16 -3.54 8.41 -0.27
CA SER A 16 -3.21 9.22 0.92
C SER A 16 -4.38 9.27 1.91
N GLU A 17 -5.61 9.45 1.41
CA GLU A 17 -6.82 9.39 2.25
C GLU A 17 -7.05 8.00 2.83
N LEU A 18 -6.84 6.96 2.02
CA LEU A 18 -6.97 5.56 2.47
C LEU A 18 -6.01 5.25 3.60
N VAL A 19 -4.73 5.62 3.46
CA VAL A 19 -3.72 5.39 4.51
C VAL A 19 -4.02 6.22 5.75
N SER A 20 -4.43 7.47 5.60
CA SER A 20 -4.83 8.32 6.73
C SER A 20 -5.96 7.67 7.54
N THR A 21 -6.99 7.19 6.84
CA THR A 21 -8.13 6.49 7.45
C THR A 21 -7.68 5.20 8.15
N ALA A 22 -6.92 4.35 7.46
CA ALA A 22 -6.45 3.09 8.02
C ALA A 22 -5.54 3.29 9.24
N CYS A 23 -4.68 4.31 9.23
CA CYS A 23 -3.84 4.69 10.37
C CYS A 23 -4.65 5.25 11.55
N GLY A 24 -5.80 5.87 11.28
CA GLY A 24 -6.74 6.37 12.27
C GLY A 24 -7.54 5.27 12.97
N LEU A 25 -7.72 4.10 12.34
CA LEU A 25 -8.41 2.92 12.87
C LEU A 25 -7.59 2.15 13.92
N ARG A 26 -6.85 2.86 14.78
CA ARG A 26 -5.98 2.27 15.79
C ARG A 26 -6.76 1.32 16.69
N LEU A 27 -6.25 0.09 16.82
CA LEU A 27 -6.70 -0.82 17.87
C LEU A 27 -6.29 -0.22 19.24
N PRO A 28 -7.14 -0.30 20.28
CA PRO A 28 -6.98 0.46 21.54
C PRO A 28 -5.69 0.23 22.36
N ARG A 29 -4.73 -0.58 21.91
CA ARG A 29 -3.66 -1.13 22.77
C ARG A 29 -2.24 -1.04 22.22
N GLY A 30 -1.98 -0.28 21.15
CA GLY A 30 -0.64 -0.20 20.54
C GLY A 30 -0.12 1.22 20.35
N HIS A 31 1.12 1.47 20.76
CA HIS A 31 1.90 2.66 20.36
C HIS A 31 2.51 2.49 18.95
N GLU A 32 2.49 1.28 18.40
CA GLU A 32 2.95 0.95 17.05
C GLU A 32 1.91 1.29 15.97
N PRO A 33 2.34 1.56 14.73
CA PRO A 33 1.43 1.71 13.60
C PRO A 33 0.57 0.45 13.41
N PRO A 34 -0.71 0.59 13.03
CA PRO A 34 -1.66 -0.52 12.99
C PRO A 34 -1.33 -1.61 11.95
N PHE A 35 -0.43 -1.33 11.00
CA PHE A 35 0.02 -2.27 9.98
C PHE A 35 1.42 -1.88 9.45
N LYS A 36 2.17 -2.88 8.96
CA LYS A 36 3.45 -2.66 8.26
C LYS A 36 3.27 -2.37 6.76
N ARG A 37 2.19 -2.88 6.16
CA ARG A 37 1.88 -2.75 4.74
C ARG A 37 0.37 -2.81 4.52
N LEU A 38 -0.13 -1.95 3.65
CA LEU A 38 -1.49 -1.98 3.12
C LEU A 38 -1.45 -2.55 1.69
N SER A 39 -2.45 -3.34 1.32
CA SER A 39 -2.54 -3.93 -0.02
C SER A 39 -3.96 -3.77 -0.56
N VAL A 40 -4.09 -3.06 -1.68
CA VAL A 40 -5.33 -2.97 -2.44
C VAL A 40 -5.23 -3.98 -3.58
N VAL A 41 -5.98 -5.07 -3.49
CA VAL A 41 -5.91 -6.19 -4.43
C VAL A 41 -7.04 -6.05 -5.46
N PHE A 42 -6.67 -5.80 -6.72
CA PHE A 42 -7.58 -5.86 -7.87
C PHE A 42 -7.50 -7.26 -8.49
N GLY A 43 -8.22 -7.50 -9.60
CA GLY A 43 -8.14 -8.77 -10.33
C GLY A 43 -6.74 -9.06 -10.85
N GLU A 44 -6.22 -8.18 -11.71
CA GLU A 44 -4.95 -8.41 -12.43
C GLU A 44 -3.71 -7.88 -11.71
N HIS A 45 -3.87 -6.95 -10.77
CA HIS A 45 -2.76 -6.30 -10.09
C HIS A 45 -3.11 -5.91 -8.66
N SER A 46 -2.09 -5.55 -7.89
CA SER A 46 -2.21 -5.04 -6.53
C SER A 46 -1.41 -3.76 -6.37
N LEU A 47 -1.96 -2.82 -5.60
CA LEU A 47 -1.20 -1.67 -5.09
C LEU A 47 -0.72 -2.00 -3.68
N LEU A 48 0.59 -2.02 -3.50
CA LEU A 48 1.26 -2.27 -2.23
C LEU A 48 1.73 -0.93 -1.67
N VAL A 49 1.27 -0.59 -0.46
CA VAL A 49 1.53 0.71 0.16
C VAL A 49 2.22 0.54 1.51
N THR A 50 3.30 1.29 1.73
CA THR A 50 3.96 1.41 3.04
C THR A 50 4.24 2.86 3.37
N VAL A 51 4.34 3.16 4.67
CA VAL A 51 4.74 4.47 5.18
C VAL A 51 6.11 4.32 5.82
N SER A 52 7.05 5.20 5.47
CA SER A 52 8.32 5.30 6.19
C SER A 52 8.72 6.77 6.33
N GLY A 53 8.99 7.19 7.56
CA GLY A 53 9.10 8.61 7.90
C GLY A 53 7.82 9.36 7.55
N GLN A 54 7.94 10.41 6.72
CA GLN A 54 6.83 11.23 6.23
C GLN A 54 6.52 10.97 4.74
N LYS A 55 6.87 9.79 4.23
CA LYS A 55 6.72 9.45 2.81
C LYS A 55 5.89 8.18 2.63
N LEU A 56 4.98 8.25 1.66
CA LEU A 56 4.24 7.10 1.13
C LEU A 56 5.05 6.44 0.01
N PHE A 57 5.17 5.12 0.10
CA PHE A 57 5.78 4.29 -0.92
C PHE A 57 4.69 3.41 -1.52
N VAL A 58 4.52 3.48 -2.84
CA VAL A 58 3.48 2.76 -3.56
C VAL A 58 4.12 2.00 -4.71
N VAL A 59 3.79 0.72 -4.83
CA VAL A 59 4.20 -0.13 -5.95
C VAL A 59 2.98 -0.81 -6.53
N LYS A 60 2.80 -0.72 -7.85
CA LYS A 60 1.87 -1.56 -8.60
C LYS A 60 2.58 -2.85 -8.99
N ARG A 61 2.00 -3.99 -8.62
CA ARG A 61 2.52 -5.33 -8.91
C ARG A 61 1.45 -6.15 -9.62
N GLN A 62 1.80 -6.84 -10.72
CA GLN A 62 0.87 -7.81 -11.30
C GLN A 62 0.63 -8.98 -10.36
N ASN A 63 -0.61 -9.44 -10.30
CA ASN A 63 -1.00 -10.58 -9.50
C ASN A 63 -0.56 -11.85 -10.21
N HIS A 64 0.65 -12.32 -9.89
CA HIS A 64 1.05 -13.68 -10.21
C HIS A 64 0.69 -14.60 -9.05
N VAL A 65 0.06 -15.73 -9.34
CA VAL A 65 -0.01 -16.85 -8.40
C VAL A 65 1.43 -17.32 -8.19
N GLN A 66 2.07 -16.84 -7.14
CA GLN A 66 3.40 -17.32 -6.77
C GLN A 66 3.22 -18.69 -6.11
N GLU A 67 3.58 -19.74 -6.85
CA GLU A 67 3.84 -21.03 -6.21
C GLU A 67 5.02 -20.87 -5.24
N PRO A 68 5.00 -21.55 -4.07
CA PRO A 68 6.12 -21.51 -3.16
C PRO A 68 7.39 -21.96 -3.87
N ILE A 69 8.43 -21.13 -3.85
CA ILE A 69 9.74 -21.55 -4.35
C ILE A 69 10.22 -22.64 -3.38
N THR A 70 10.21 -23.88 -3.83
CA THR A 70 10.75 -25.01 -3.05
C THR A 70 12.27 -24.97 -3.22
N ALA A 71 13.00 -24.86 -2.11
CA ALA A 71 14.45 -24.87 -2.07
C ALA A 71 15.01 -26.30 -2.20
#